data_AF-A0A7Z7LH19-F1
#
_entry.id   AF-A0A7Z7LH19-F1
#
_cell.length_a   1.000
_cell.length_b   1.000
_cell.length_c   1.000
_cell.angle_alpha   90.00
_cell.angle_beta   90.00
_cell.angle_gamma   90.00
#
_symmetry.space_group_name_H-M   'P 1'
#
loop_
_entity.id
_entity.type
_entity.pdbx_description
1 polymer ?
#
loop_
_entity_poly.entity_id
_entity_poly.type
_entity_poly.pdbx_seq_one_letter_code
_entity_poly.pdbx_strand_id
1 'polypeptide(L)'
;MKLRKFTIFISLVALVFGLVGMIFAFYPAVKEVGSRKSSPDFSIRNSIFPYLQDFKEHLESLQKFSSILKELEKEKAGAWLMSLENGEKRFICPYTDTYNKLRAILLIETGSSGSRAVTTTKYFGNDVTRSEVVEYGGFYLDYIPSYSLIMESDYQKYLQEGYTFNKVYNANAFSLGRFVSDVFQGMGPVIILKEGASLSEQFFEIVERYSIPFMPVRYFLRKA
;
A
#
# COMPACT_ATOMS: atom_id res chain seq x y z
N MET A 1 -32.93 -16.75 20.24
CA MET A 1 -32.57 -15.43 19.69
C MET A 1 -32.79 -14.23 20.63
N LYS A 2 -33.74 -14.28 21.59
CA LYS A 2 -34.05 -13.13 22.48
C LYS A 2 -32.99 -12.83 23.56
N LEU A 3 -32.30 -13.84 24.11
CA LEU A 3 -31.28 -13.63 25.16
C LEU A 3 -30.01 -12.91 24.68
N ARG A 4 -29.46 -13.26 23.51
CA ARG A 4 -28.23 -12.62 23.00
C ARG A 4 -28.39 -11.12 22.72
N LYS A 5 -29.56 -10.69 22.21
CA LYS A 5 -29.85 -9.27 22.00
C LYS A 5 -29.97 -8.51 23.32
N PHE A 6 -30.48 -9.16 24.36
CA PHE A 6 -30.60 -8.58 25.70
C PHE A 6 -29.23 -8.39 26.36
N THR A 7 -28.30 -9.35 26.20
CA THR A 7 -26.93 -9.23 26.71
C THR A 7 -26.16 -8.09 26.04
N ILE A 8 -26.32 -7.91 24.72
CA ILE A 8 -25.71 -6.81 23.97
C ILE A 8 -26.30 -5.46 24.41
N PHE A 9 -27.61 -5.41 24.64
CA PHE A 9 -28.27 -4.20 25.12
C PHE A 9 -27.80 -3.80 26.53
N ILE A 10 -27.67 -4.75 27.45
CA ILE A 10 -27.15 -4.49 28.80
C ILE A 10 -25.70 -4.00 28.77
N SER A 11 -24.86 -4.58 27.92
CA SER A 11 -23.46 -4.16 27.81
C SER A 11 -23.31 -2.78 27.17
N LEU A 12 -24.19 -2.41 26.23
CA LEU A 12 -24.26 -1.06 25.69
C LEU A 12 -24.69 -0.03 26.74
N VAL A 13 -25.71 -0.37 27.55
CA VAL A 13 -26.18 0.49 28.64
C VAL A 13 -25.10 0.67 29.70
N ALA A 14 -24.40 -0.40 30.09
CA ALA A 14 -23.27 -0.31 31.03
C ALA A 14 -22.14 0.59 30.51
N LEU A 15 -21.86 0.53 29.20
CA LEU A 15 -20.82 1.36 28.58
C LEU A 15 -21.21 2.84 28.56
N VAL A 16 -22.47 3.17 28.25
CA VAL A 16 -22.98 4.54 28.31
C VAL A 16 -22.94 5.09 29.74
N PHE A 17 -23.36 4.30 30.73
CA PHE A 17 -23.30 4.72 32.13
C PHE A 17 -21.87 4.89 32.65
N GLY A 18 -20.93 4.03 32.24
CA GLY A 18 -19.50 4.20 32.54
C GLY A 18 -18.92 5.48 31.97
N LEU A 19 -19.32 5.85 30.75
CA LEU A 19 -18.91 7.09 30.08
C LEU A 19 -19.49 8.33 30.76
N VAL A 20 -20.78 8.29 31.14
CA VAL A 20 -21.44 9.38 31.88
C VAL A 20 -20.82 9.53 33.28
N GLY A 21 -20.49 8.42 33.95
CA GLY A 21 -19.79 8.42 35.23
C GLY A 21 -18.41 9.08 35.14
N MET A 22 -17.63 8.78 34.10
CA MET A 22 -16.37 9.49 33.84
C MET A 22 -16.60 10.98 33.62
N ILE A 23 -17.54 11.36 32.74
CA ILE A 23 -17.80 12.78 32.45
C ILE A 23 -18.17 13.53 33.73
N PHE A 24 -19.04 12.98 34.59
CA PHE A 24 -19.42 13.62 35.85
C PHE A 24 -18.30 13.68 36.89
N ALA A 25 -17.44 12.66 36.97
CA ALA A 25 -16.30 12.65 37.88
C ALA A 25 -15.20 13.65 37.46
N PHE A 26 -15.05 13.89 36.15
CA PHE A 26 -14.02 14.79 35.60
C PHE A 26 -14.51 16.22 35.35
N TYR A 27 -15.84 16.47 35.34
CA TYR A 27 -16.39 17.83 35.12
C TYR A 27 -16.00 18.88 36.19
N PRO A 28 -15.93 18.57 37.50
CA PRO A 28 -15.53 19.59 38.48
C PRO A 28 -14.04 19.93 38.42
N ALA A 29 -13.20 19.11 37.78
CA ALA A 29 -11.77 19.37 37.64
C ALA A 29 -11.42 20.38 36.52
N VAL A 30 -12.39 20.76 35.67
CA VAL A 30 -12.16 21.71 34.56
C VAL A 30 -12.45 23.17 34.96
N LYS A 31 -12.99 23.41 36.17
CA LYS A 31 -13.42 24.77 36.60
C LYS A 31 -12.48 25.52 37.53
N GLU A 32 -11.35 24.96 37.96
CA GLU A 32 -10.36 25.69 38.76
C GLU A 32 -9.08 25.99 37.97
N VAL A 33 -9.22 26.79 36.91
CA VAL A 33 -8.09 27.56 36.37
C VAL A 33 -8.15 28.95 36.99
N GLY A 34 -7.55 29.09 38.18
CA GLY A 34 -7.37 30.41 38.79
C GLY A 34 -7.27 30.42 40.31
N SER A 35 -6.25 29.79 40.89
CA SER A 35 -5.78 30.24 42.22
C SER A 35 -4.29 29.93 42.44
N ARG A 36 -3.66 30.77 43.26
CA ARG A 36 -2.22 30.90 43.44
C ARG A 36 -1.60 29.63 44.05
N LYS A 37 -0.47 29.20 43.49
CA LYS A 37 0.31 28.03 43.92
C LYS A 37 0.87 28.19 45.33
N SER A 38 0.60 27.21 46.19
CA SER A 38 1.41 26.86 47.35
C SER A 38 1.21 25.36 47.61
N SER A 39 2.30 24.59 47.52
CA SER A 39 2.44 23.11 47.68
C SER A 39 2.85 22.38 46.37
N PRO A 40 3.62 21.27 46.45
CA PRO A 40 4.28 20.68 45.28
C PRO A 40 3.27 20.14 44.27
N ASP A 41 3.48 20.50 43.00
CA ASP A 41 2.68 20.06 41.85
C ASP A 41 2.82 18.54 41.68
N PHE A 42 1.87 17.77 42.21
CA PHE A 42 1.66 16.39 41.78
C PHE A 42 0.83 16.43 40.49
N SER A 43 1.50 16.55 39.34
CA SER A 43 0.83 16.35 38.06
C SER A 43 0.56 14.85 37.86
N ILE A 44 -0.69 14.42 38.02
CA ILE A 44 -1.11 13.10 37.55
C ILE A 44 -1.19 13.21 36.02
N ARG A 45 -0.05 13.03 35.34
CA ARG A 45 -0.07 12.80 33.89
C ARG A 45 -0.75 11.45 33.69
N ASN A 46 -1.91 11.47 33.05
CA ASN A 46 -2.64 10.26 32.72
C ASN A 46 -1.77 9.41 31.77
N SER A 47 -1.06 8.42 32.31
CA SER A 47 -0.15 7.56 31.56
C SER A 47 -0.88 6.72 30.52
N ILE A 48 -2.20 6.55 30.67
CA ILE A 48 -3.06 5.71 29.81
C ILE A 48 -3.54 6.49 28.57
N PHE A 49 -3.69 7.81 28.68
CA PHE A 49 -4.14 8.67 27.58
C PHE A 49 -3.29 8.56 26.30
N PRO A 50 -1.94 8.60 26.35
CA PRO A 50 -1.12 8.39 25.16
C PRO A 50 -1.33 7.00 24.55
N TYR A 51 -1.42 5.93 25.35
CA TYR A 51 -1.68 4.58 24.83
C TYR A 51 -3.08 4.44 24.19
N LEU A 52 -4.10 5.13 24.71
CA LEU A 52 -5.43 5.16 24.11
C LEU A 52 -5.45 5.94 22.78
N GLN A 53 -4.64 6.99 22.69
CA GLN A 53 -4.48 7.75 21.46
C GLN A 53 -3.74 6.92 20.40
N ASP A 54 -2.64 6.27 20.76
CA ASP A 54 -1.92 5.33 19.89
C ASP A 54 -2.83 4.17 19.43
N PHE A 55 -3.66 3.64 20.34
CA PHE A 55 -4.61 2.58 20.01
C PHE A 55 -5.72 3.06 19.06
N LYS A 56 -6.23 4.28 19.26
CA LYS A 56 -7.20 4.91 18.36
C LYS A 56 -6.59 5.10 16.97
N GLU A 57 -5.39 5.65 16.88
CA GLU A 57 -4.67 5.84 15.63
C GLU A 57 -4.40 4.49 14.93
N HIS A 58 -4.07 3.46 15.71
CA HIS A 58 -3.92 2.10 15.20
C HIS A 58 -5.23 1.55 14.62
N LEU A 59 -6.35 1.69 15.33
CA LEU A 59 -7.68 1.26 14.85
C LEU A 59 -8.11 2.01 13.59
N GLU A 60 -7.90 3.32 13.53
CA GLU A 60 -8.17 4.13 12.35
C GLU A 60 -7.30 3.70 11.16
N SER A 61 -6.02 3.38 11.39
CA SER A 61 -5.13 2.84 10.37
C SER A 61 -5.60 1.49 9.83
N LEU A 62 -6.15 0.62 10.70
CA LEU A 62 -6.68 -0.68 10.32
C LEU A 62 -7.99 -0.56 9.55
N GLN A 63 -8.86 0.38 9.94
CA GLN A 63 -10.10 0.65 9.21
C GLN A 63 -9.82 1.17 7.80
N LYS A 64 -8.95 2.19 7.67
CA LYS A 64 -8.51 2.72 6.37
C LYS A 64 -7.89 1.62 5.52
N PHE A 65 -7.00 0.82 6.11
CA PHE A 65 -6.38 -0.32 5.43
C PHE A 65 -7.40 -1.34 4.92
N SER A 66 -8.40 -1.71 5.72
CA SER A 66 -9.45 -2.64 5.30
C SER A 66 -10.30 -2.08 4.17
N SER A 67 -10.58 -0.77 4.16
CA SER A 67 -11.31 -0.12 3.07
C SER A 67 -10.51 -0.16 1.77
N ILE A 68 -9.22 0.22 1.82
CA ILE A 68 -8.31 0.19 0.67
C ILE A 68 -8.21 -1.21 0.08
N LEU A 69 -8.07 -2.26 0.91
CA LEU A 69 -8.02 -3.64 0.44
C LEU A 69 -9.32 -4.09 -0.24
N LYS A 70 -10.49 -3.70 0.29
CA LYS A 70 -11.78 -4.02 -0.34
C LYS A 70 -11.94 -3.32 -1.69
N GLU A 71 -11.49 -2.07 -1.78
CA GLU A 71 -11.55 -1.30 -3.02
C GLU A 71 -10.59 -1.88 -4.07
N LEU A 72 -9.41 -2.31 -3.64
CA LEU A 72 -8.43 -3.05 -4.45
C LEU A 72 -8.98 -4.38 -5.00
N GLU A 73 -9.63 -5.17 -4.14
CA GLU A 73 -10.27 -6.43 -4.54
C GLU A 73 -11.35 -6.21 -5.61
N LYS A 74 -12.14 -5.14 -5.51
CA LYS A 74 -13.13 -4.77 -6.54
C LYS A 74 -12.47 -4.41 -7.88
N GLU A 75 -11.30 -3.77 -7.84
CA GLU A 75 -10.52 -3.36 -9.01
C GLU A 75 -9.65 -4.48 -9.60
N LYS A 76 -9.81 -5.73 -9.13
CA LYS A 76 -9.03 -6.92 -9.54
C LYS A 76 -7.52 -6.81 -9.29
N ALA A 77 -7.11 -5.81 -8.50
CA ALA A 77 -5.73 -5.63 -8.04
C ALA A 77 -5.63 -6.28 -6.65
N GLY A 78 -5.04 -7.47 -6.57
CA GLY A 78 -5.05 -8.23 -5.34
C GLY A 78 -4.12 -7.69 -4.26
N ALA A 79 -4.28 -8.21 -3.04
CA ALA A 79 -3.45 -7.91 -1.88
C ALA A 79 -1.94 -8.22 -2.07
N TRP A 80 -1.56 -8.91 -3.15
CA TRP A 80 -0.19 -9.24 -3.50
C TRP A 80 0.67 -8.05 -3.94
N LEU A 81 0.07 -6.89 -4.19
CA LEU A 81 0.79 -5.63 -4.42
C LEU A 81 1.35 -5.03 -3.11
N MET A 82 0.92 -5.55 -1.96
CA MET A 82 1.36 -5.05 -0.67
C MET A 82 2.68 -5.69 -0.22
N SER A 83 3.58 -4.85 0.30
CA SER A 83 4.78 -5.23 1.03
C SER A 83 4.73 -4.62 2.43
N LEU A 84 5.25 -5.35 3.43
CA LEU A 84 5.51 -4.83 4.77
C LEU A 84 7.02 -4.70 4.91
N GLU A 85 7.52 -3.47 4.84
CA GLU A 85 8.94 -3.17 4.96
C GLU A 85 9.15 -2.29 6.18
N ASN A 86 9.91 -2.77 7.16
CA ASN A 86 10.20 -2.04 8.41
C ASN A 86 8.96 -1.57 9.19
N GLY A 87 7.83 -2.29 9.08
CA GLY A 87 6.55 -1.91 9.70
C GLY A 87 5.72 -0.93 8.87
N GLU A 88 6.26 -0.44 7.74
CA GLU A 88 5.55 0.40 6.78
C GLU A 88 4.74 -0.45 5.80
N LYS A 89 3.50 -0.04 5.55
CA LYS A 89 2.61 -0.68 4.57
C LYS A 89 2.83 -0.03 3.22
N ARG A 90 3.47 -0.76 2.30
CA ARG A 90 3.81 -0.28 0.96
C ARG A 90 2.97 -0.96 -0.10
N PHE A 91 2.37 -0.19 -0.99
CA PHE A 91 1.74 -0.68 -2.20
C PHE A 91 2.68 -0.46 -3.36
N ILE A 92 3.21 -1.53 -3.91
CA ILE A 92 4.20 -1.49 -4.99
C ILE A 92 3.51 -1.90 -6.28
N CYS A 93 3.64 -1.10 -7.33
CA CYS A 93 3.06 -1.43 -8.63
C CYS A 93 3.97 -1.05 -9.81
N PRO A 94 4.10 -1.95 -10.81
CA PRO A 94 4.82 -1.67 -12.04
C PRO A 94 3.95 -0.97 -13.09
N TYR A 95 2.64 -0.88 -12.83
CA TYR A 95 1.64 -0.45 -13.79
C TYR A 95 1.14 0.96 -13.53
N THR A 96 1.20 1.82 -14.56
CA THR A 96 0.75 3.21 -14.43
C THR A 96 -0.77 3.32 -14.21
N ASP A 97 -1.56 2.45 -14.85
CA ASP A 97 -3.02 2.42 -14.67
C ASP A 97 -3.40 2.01 -13.23
N THR A 98 -2.82 0.93 -12.72
CA THR A 98 -3.04 0.47 -11.34
C THR A 98 -2.54 1.50 -10.33
N TYR A 99 -1.38 2.11 -10.56
CA TYR A 99 -0.83 3.18 -9.72
C TYR A 99 -1.80 4.35 -9.60
N ASN A 100 -2.29 4.87 -10.73
CA ASN A 100 -3.18 6.03 -10.74
C ASN A 100 -4.52 5.74 -10.05
N LYS A 101 -5.06 4.53 -10.22
CA LYS A 101 -6.25 4.08 -9.50
C LYS A 101 -6.02 4.01 -7.99
N LEU A 102 -4.92 3.37 -7.58
CA LEU A 102 -4.53 3.28 -6.17
C LEU A 102 -4.33 4.65 -5.54
N ARG A 103 -3.70 5.57 -6.26
CA ARG A 103 -3.52 6.95 -5.83
C ARG A 103 -4.86 7.65 -5.59
N ALA A 104 -5.82 7.46 -6.48
CA ALA A 104 -7.17 8.02 -6.31
C ALA A 104 -7.90 7.41 -5.10
N ILE A 105 -7.82 6.10 -4.90
CA ILE A 105 -8.40 5.41 -3.74
C ILE A 105 -7.78 5.93 -2.44
N LEU A 106 -6.44 6.02 -2.39
CA LEU A 106 -5.73 6.52 -1.21
C LEU A 106 -6.06 7.98 -0.92
N LEU A 107 -6.22 8.83 -1.93
CA LEU A 107 -6.68 10.20 -1.74
C LEU A 107 -8.08 10.25 -1.11
N ILE A 108 -9.02 9.43 -1.58
CA ILE A 108 -10.40 9.37 -1.06
C ILE A 108 -10.39 8.89 0.40
N GLU A 109 -9.66 7.82 0.70
CA GLU A 109 -9.64 7.17 2.01
C GLU A 109 -8.84 7.94 3.08
N THR A 110 -7.77 8.62 2.67
CA THR A 110 -6.91 9.37 3.59
C THR A 110 -7.28 10.85 3.67
N GLY A 111 -7.97 11.39 2.66
CA GLY A 111 -8.26 12.82 2.52
C GLY A 111 -7.02 13.68 2.21
N SER A 112 -5.87 13.06 1.93
CA SER A 112 -4.59 13.73 1.70
C SER A 112 -4.04 13.38 0.32
N SER A 113 -3.42 14.36 -0.35
CA SER A 113 -2.70 14.13 -1.61
C SER A 113 -1.34 13.45 -1.43
N GLY A 114 -0.90 13.30 -0.18
CA GLY A 114 0.40 12.73 0.18
C GLY A 114 1.61 13.61 -0.16
N SER A 115 2.77 13.23 0.36
CA SER A 115 4.07 13.81 -0.01
C SER A 115 4.68 13.01 -1.15
N ARG A 116 5.09 13.66 -2.24
CA ARG A 116 5.51 13.01 -3.49
C ARG A 116 7.00 13.18 -3.74
N ALA A 117 7.69 12.07 -3.96
CA ALA A 117 9.07 12.03 -4.43
C ALA A 117 9.15 11.31 -5.78
N VAL A 118 9.68 11.98 -6.81
CA VAL A 118 9.80 11.43 -8.18
C VAL A 118 11.28 11.38 -8.56
N THR A 119 11.71 10.22 -9.05
CA THR A 119 13.02 10.03 -9.67
C THR A 119 12.83 9.85 -11.16
N THR A 120 13.56 10.59 -11.99
CA THR A 120 13.53 10.47 -13.45
C THR A 120 14.88 9.98 -14.00
N THR A 121 14.86 9.44 -15.21
CA THR A 121 16.05 9.08 -15.99
C THR A 121 15.86 9.47 -17.46
N LYS A 122 16.95 9.62 -18.22
CA LYS A 122 16.88 9.97 -19.64
C LYS A 122 16.72 8.73 -20.52
N TYR A 123 15.71 8.73 -21.39
CA TYR A 123 15.46 7.71 -22.39
C TYR A 123 15.13 8.37 -23.74
N PHE A 124 15.92 8.10 -24.77
CA PHE A 124 15.80 8.73 -26.11
C PHE A 124 15.66 10.28 -26.07
N GLY A 125 16.40 10.94 -25.18
CA GLY A 125 16.37 12.40 -25.03
C GLY A 125 15.18 12.94 -24.22
N ASN A 126 14.25 12.09 -23.79
CA ASN A 126 13.12 12.45 -22.94
C ASN A 126 13.38 12.03 -21.49
N ASP A 127 12.85 12.78 -20.53
CA ASP A 127 12.84 12.40 -19.13
C ASP A 127 11.68 11.44 -18.86
N VAL A 128 11.99 10.23 -18.42
CA VAL A 128 11.02 9.19 -18.06
C VAL A 128 11.05 8.93 -16.56
N THR A 129 9.90 8.61 -15.97
CA THR A 129 9.79 8.28 -14.54
C THR A 129 10.50 6.95 -14.27
N ARG A 130 11.49 6.98 -13.39
CA ARG A 130 12.22 5.80 -12.92
C ARG A 130 11.59 5.22 -11.65
N SER A 131 11.13 6.09 -10.77
CA SER A 131 10.32 5.70 -9.61
C SER A 131 9.52 6.89 -9.10
N GLU A 132 8.39 6.61 -8.47
CA GLU A 132 7.59 7.61 -7.78
C GLU A 132 7.07 7.03 -6.48
N VAL A 133 7.30 7.74 -5.38
CA VAL A 133 6.85 7.35 -4.03
C VAL A 133 5.90 8.42 -3.54
N VAL A 134 4.73 8.01 -3.05
CA VAL A 134 3.77 8.91 -2.38
C VAL A 134 3.50 8.41 -0.98
N GLU A 135 3.78 9.26 0.00
CA GLU A 135 3.58 9.00 1.42
C GLU A 135 2.25 9.59 1.91
N TYR A 136 1.41 8.76 2.52
CA TYR A 136 0.12 9.14 3.10
C TYR A 136 0.12 9.03 4.65
N GLY A 137 1.30 9.17 5.27
CA GLY A 137 1.53 9.10 6.73
C GLY A 137 1.51 7.68 7.32
N GLY A 138 0.57 6.83 6.88
CA GLY A 138 0.48 5.42 7.32
C GLY A 138 0.65 4.38 6.20
N PHE A 139 0.75 4.85 4.95
CA PHE A 139 0.89 4.03 3.75
C PHE A 139 1.83 4.71 2.77
N TYR A 140 2.55 3.88 2.01
CA TYR A 140 3.35 4.33 0.88
C TYR A 140 2.79 3.72 -0.40
N LEU A 141 2.76 4.52 -1.47
CA LEU A 141 2.44 4.05 -2.81
C LEU A 141 3.67 4.25 -3.69
N ASP A 142 4.26 3.12 -4.09
CA ASP A 142 5.48 3.06 -4.88
C ASP A 142 5.12 2.64 -6.32
N TYR A 143 5.34 3.56 -7.26
CA TYR A 143 5.39 3.26 -8.69
C TYR A 143 6.82 2.96 -9.09
N ILE A 144 7.06 1.72 -9.54
CA ILE A 144 8.39 1.27 -9.95
C ILE A 144 8.26 0.56 -11.31
N PRO A 145 8.45 1.29 -12.43
CA PRO A 145 8.51 0.68 -13.75
C PRO A 145 9.62 -0.38 -13.78
N SER A 146 9.22 -1.62 -14.00
CA SER A 146 10.04 -2.82 -13.79
C SER A 146 9.63 -3.94 -14.75
N TYR A 147 10.41 -5.02 -14.74
CA TYR A 147 10.08 -6.24 -15.46
C TYR A 147 10.12 -7.45 -14.52
N SER A 148 9.44 -8.51 -14.94
CA SER A 148 9.57 -9.84 -14.33
C SER A 148 10.00 -10.86 -15.37
N LEU A 149 10.55 -11.95 -14.89
CA LEU A 149 11.00 -13.09 -15.67
C LEU A 149 10.43 -14.34 -15.05
N ILE A 150 9.80 -15.18 -15.86
CA ILE A 150 9.16 -16.42 -15.42
C ILE A 150 9.43 -17.54 -16.40
N MET A 151 9.39 -18.77 -15.89
CA MET A 151 9.47 -19.97 -16.73
C MET A 151 8.15 -20.19 -17.47
N GLU A 152 8.21 -20.84 -18.63
CA GLU A 152 7.03 -21.19 -19.44
C GLU A 152 6.05 -22.06 -18.65
N SER A 153 6.56 -23.02 -17.86
CA SER A 153 5.77 -23.81 -16.92
C SER A 153 5.00 -22.97 -15.89
N ASP A 154 5.65 -21.99 -15.25
CA ASP A 154 4.99 -21.09 -14.28
C ASP A 154 3.95 -20.19 -14.96
N TYR A 155 4.24 -19.70 -16.17
CA TYR A 155 3.31 -18.92 -16.95
C TYR A 155 2.00 -19.69 -17.22
N GLN A 156 2.09 -20.95 -17.65
CA GLN A 156 0.92 -21.78 -17.88
C GLN A 156 0.13 -22.03 -16.60
N LYS A 157 0.83 -22.23 -15.47
CA LYS A 157 0.18 -22.37 -14.16
C LYS A 157 -0.61 -21.12 -13.77
N TYR A 158 -0.04 -19.94 -13.93
CA TYR A 158 -0.74 -18.68 -13.62
C TYR A 158 -1.97 -18.47 -14.51
N LEU A 159 -1.90 -18.82 -15.80
CA LEU A 159 -3.06 -18.79 -16.69
C LEU A 159 -4.17 -19.75 -16.24
N GLN A 160 -3.82 -20.97 -15.81
CA GLN A 160 -4.78 -21.95 -15.26
C GLN A 160 -5.44 -21.48 -13.96
N GLU A 161 -4.70 -20.74 -13.13
CA GLU A 161 -5.20 -20.12 -11.90
C GLU A 161 -6.08 -18.86 -12.17
N GLY A 162 -6.25 -18.47 -13.44
CA GLY A 162 -7.09 -17.35 -13.86
C GLY A 162 -6.40 -15.99 -13.78
N TYR A 163 -5.06 -15.97 -13.73
CA TYR A 163 -4.29 -14.73 -13.83
C TYR A 163 -3.96 -14.39 -15.28
N THR A 164 -3.76 -13.10 -15.51
CA THR A 164 -3.38 -12.52 -16.79
C THR A 164 -2.26 -11.52 -16.58
N PHE A 165 -1.52 -11.26 -17.65
CA PHE A 165 -0.43 -10.30 -17.69
C PHE A 165 -0.72 -9.25 -18.76
N ASN A 166 -0.40 -7.99 -18.49
CA ASN A 166 -0.67 -6.91 -19.43
C ASN A 166 0.20 -7.00 -20.69
N LYS A 167 1.50 -7.25 -20.50
CA LYS A 167 2.47 -7.38 -21.58
C LYS A 167 3.39 -8.56 -21.38
N VAL A 168 3.47 -9.43 -22.38
CA VAL A 168 4.24 -10.66 -22.35
C VAL A 168 5.21 -10.69 -23.52
N TYR A 169 6.46 -11.08 -23.24
CA TYR A 169 7.52 -11.23 -24.22
C TYR A 169 8.08 -12.65 -24.17
N ASN A 170 8.28 -13.27 -25.34
CA ASN A 170 9.04 -14.50 -25.44
C ASN A 170 10.52 -14.13 -25.50
N ALA A 171 11.36 -14.73 -24.64
CA ALA A 171 12.79 -14.41 -24.56
C ALA A 171 13.54 -14.43 -25.91
N ASN A 172 13.10 -15.28 -26.85
CA ASN A 172 13.75 -15.47 -28.15
C ASN A 172 13.23 -14.52 -29.24
N ALA A 173 12.20 -13.71 -28.98
CA ALA A 173 11.48 -12.98 -30.02
C ALA A 173 10.91 -11.64 -29.54
N PHE A 174 11.78 -10.68 -29.21
CA PHE A 174 11.36 -9.31 -28.95
C PHE A 174 12.44 -8.26 -29.25
N SER A 175 11.99 -7.04 -29.56
CA SER A 175 12.89 -5.89 -29.70
C SER A 175 13.20 -5.32 -28.32
N LEU A 176 14.50 -5.20 -28.00
CA LEU A 176 14.96 -4.61 -26.73
C LEU A 176 14.49 -3.16 -26.59
N GLY A 177 14.47 -2.39 -27.68
CA GLY A 177 13.96 -1.01 -27.67
C GLY A 177 12.48 -0.95 -27.30
N ARG A 178 11.67 -1.84 -27.87
CA ARG A 178 10.24 -1.94 -27.52
C ARG A 178 10.02 -2.39 -26.08
N PHE A 179 10.82 -3.34 -25.59
CA PHE A 179 10.77 -3.77 -24.20
C PHE A 179 11.01 -2.60 -23.24
N VAL A 180 12.08 -1.82 -23.44
CA VAL A 180 12.39 -0.67 -22.59
C VAL A 180 11.29 0.39 -22.67
N SER A 181 10.75 0.64 -23.86
CA SER A 181 9.62 1.57 -24.02
C SER A 181 8.40 1.11 -23.22
N ASP A 182 8.04 -0.17 -23.29
CA ASP A 182 6.90 -0.73 -22.56
C ASP A 182 7.12 -0.70 -21.03
N VAL A 183 8.36 -0.88 -20.56
CA VAL A 183 8.72 -0.68 -19.14
C VAL A 183 8.41 0.75 -18.71
N PHE A 184 8.95 1.75 -19.43
CA PHE A 184 8.79 3.16 -19.03
C PHE A 184 7.39 3.73 -19.28
N GLN A 185 6.59 3.08 -20.14
CA GLN A 185 5.15 3.35 -20.26
C GLN A 185 4.34 2.71 -19.12
N GLY A 186 4.99 1.99 -18.20
CA GLY A 186 4.33 1.28 -17.11
C GLY A 186 3.41 0.18 -17.58
N MET A 187 3.78 -0.53 -18.64
CA MET A 187 3.04 -1.71 -19.11
C MET A 187 3.39 -2.98 -18.32
N GLY A 188 4.40 -2.92 -17.44
CA GLY A 188 4.87 -4.05 -16.62
C GLY A 188 5.12 -5.32 -17.44
N PRO A 189 6.13 -5.33 -18.33
CA PRO A 189 6.41 -6.47 -19.18
C PRO A 189 6.92 -7.68 -18.40
N VAL A 190 6.43 -8.86 -18.77
CA VAL A 190 6.87 -10.15 -18.26
C VAL A 190 7.53 -10.95 -19.38
N ILE A 191 8.74 -11.43 -19.12
CA ILE A 191 9.51 -12.23 -20.07
C ILE A 191 9.33 -13.71 -19.72
N ILE A 192 8.92 -14.50 -20.71
CA ILE A 192 8.81 -15.96 -20.61
C ILE A 192 10.09 -16.58 -21.12
N LEU A 193 10.70 -17.41 -20.26
CA LEU A 193 11.81 -18.29 -20.60
C LEU A 193 11.35 -19.73 -20.78
N LYS A 194 11.85 -20.37 -21.84
CA LYS A 194 11.78 -21.82 -21.97
C LYS A 194 12.76 -22.49 -21.02
N GLU A 195 12.45 -23.70 -20.58
CA GLU A 195 13.36 -24.50 -19.76
C GLU A 195 14.71 -24.67 -20.48
N GLY A 196 15.79 -24.26 -19.81
CA GLY A 196 17.16 -24.30 -20.36
C GLY A 196 17.53 -23.17 -21.32
N ALA A 197 16.63 -22.21 -21.59
CA ALA A 197 16.96 -21.02 -22.37
C ALA A 197 17.64 -19.94 -21.51
N SER A 198 18.53 -19.17 -22.13
CA SER A 198 19.17 -17.99 -21.52
C SER A 198 18.77 -16.70 -22.24
N LEU A 199 18.86 -15.59 -21.53
CA LEU A 199 18.73 -14.26 -22.13
C LEU A 199 20.06 -13.84 -22.77
N SER A 200 19.98 -13.06 -23.84
CA SER A 200 21.16 -12.48 -24.50
C SER A 200 21.91 -11.51 -23.56
N GLU A 201 23.23 -11.44 -23.65
CA GLU A 201 24.05 -10.46 -22.90
C GLU A 201 23.59 -9.01 -23.11
N GLN A 202 23.19 -8.67 -24.35
CA GLN A 202 22.63 -7.36 -24.72
C GLN A 202 21.41 -6.96 -23.89
N PHE A 203 20.62 -7.94 -23.42
CA PHE A 203 19.48 -7.66 -22.55
C PHE A 203 19.95 -7.13 -21.20
N PHE A 204 20.93 -7.78 -20.59
CA PHE A 204 21.48 -7.38 -19.31
C PHE A 204 22.16 -6.02 -19.38
N GLU A 205 22.93 -5.76 -20.46
CA GLU A 205 23.54 -4.44 -20.70
C GLU A 205 22.49 -3.32 -20.77
N ILE A 206 21.35 -3.56 -21.42
CA ILE A 206 20.28 -2.57 -21.56
C ILE A 206 19.55 -2.34 -20.23
N VAL A 207 19.22 -3.41 -19.51
CA VAL A 207 18.58 -3.32 -18.19
C VAL A 207 19.47 -2.55 -17.21
N GLU A 208 20.78 -2.81 -17.22
CA GLU A 208 21.74 -2.10 -16.38
C GLU A 208 21.90 -0.63 -16.80
N ARG A 209 22.08 -0.37 -18.11
CA ARG A 209 22.21 0.98 -18.67
C ARG A 209 21.05 1.90 -18.29
N TYR A 210 19.83 1.38 -18.35
CA TYR A 210 18.63 2.15 -17.98
C TYR A 210 18.22 1.96 -16.51
N SER A 211 19.00 1.17 -15.76
CA SER A 211 18.76 0.82 -14.35
C SER A 211 17.33 0.35 -14.09
N ILE A 212 16.83 -0.53 -14.96
CA ILE A 212 15.48 -1.09 -14.86
C ILE A 212 15.48 -2.16 -13.77
N PRO A 213 14.68 -2.02 -12.72
CA PRO A 213 14.63 -3.02 -11.65
C PRO A 213 13.90 -4.29 -12.10
N PHE A 214 14.42 -5.42 -11.64
CA PHE A 214 13.70 -6.70 -11.64
C PHE A 214 12.75 -6.75 -10.45
N MET A 215 11.53 -7.24 -10.67
CA MET A 215 10.53 -7.42 -9.62
C MET A 215 9.91 -8.82 -9.63
N PRO A 216 9.54 -9.36 -8.45
CA PRO A 216 8.82 -10.62 -8.37
C PRO A 216 7.51 -10.62 -9.16
N VAL A 217 7.20 -11.74 -9.83
CA VAL A 217 6.01 -11.91 -10.69
C VAL A 217 4.69 -11.55 -10.01
N ARG A 218 4.60 -11.70 -8.68
CA ARG A 218 3.38 -11.35 -7.92
C ARG A 218 2.88 -9.93 -8.21
N TYR A 219 3.78 -8.97 -8.44
CA TYR A 219 3.42 -7.58 -8.73
C TYR A 219 2.82 -7.37 -10.14
N PHE A 220 2.94 -8.39 -11.00
CA PHE A 220 2.51 -8.38 -12.39
C PHE A 220 1.21 -9.20 -12.62
N LEU A 221 0.73 -9.89 -11.58
CA LEU A 221 -0.49 -10.70 -11.70
C LEU A 221 -1.73 -9.79 -11.71
N ARG A 222 -2.59 -9.99 -12.71
CA ARG A 222 -3.94 -9.41 -12.80
C ARG A 222 -4.97 -10.52 -12.81
N LYS A 223 -6.01 -10.45 -11.99
CA LYS A 223 -7.08 -11.45 -12.03
C LYS A 223 -8.01 -11.17 -13.21
N ALA A 224 -8.33 -12.19 -14.01
CA ALA A 224 -9.30 -12.08 -15.11
C ALA A 224 -10.73 -11.83 -14.59
#